data_AF-A0A443NE07-F1
#
_entry.id   AF-A0A443NE07-F1
#
_cell.length_a   1.000
_cell.length_b   1.000
_cell.length_c   1.000
_cell.angle_alpha   90.00
_cell.angle_beta   90.00
_cell.angle_gamma   90.00
#
_symmetry.space_group_name_H-M   'P 1'
#
loop_
_entity.id
_entity.type
_entity.pdbx_description
1 polymer ?
#
loop_
_entity_poly.entity_id
_entity_poly.type
_entity_poly.pdbx_seq_one_letter_code
_entity_poly.pdbx_strand_id
1 'polypeptide(L)'
;MSSSNTTHSECPPKCRCGAGEMKLFTSRTQLNPHRKFWKCPNWKDENGCGAFLWKDEVAHWQLAEANSMTCERENLVAVVEKLESALCVFIEVEKIRNAYLRKIYHAIIVACCIVILVFLFSKA
;
A
#
# COMPACT_ATOMS: atom_id res chain seq x y z
N MET A 1 -12.30 0.40 -39.31
CA MET A 1 -11.34 -0.69 -39.07
C MET A 1 -10.56 -0.36 -37.81
N SER A 2 -10.90 -0.97 -36.69
CA SER A 2 -10.12 -0.87 -35.44
C SER A 2 -10.15 -2.23 -34.78
N SER A 3 -9.13 -3.03 -35.08
CA SER A 3 -8.91 -4.34 -34.49
C SER A 3 -8.42 -4.15 -33.06
N SER A 4 -9.26 -4.46 -32.09
CA SER A 4 -8.85 -4.58 -30.70
C SER A 4 -7.93 -5.79 -30.57
N ASN A 5 -6.62 -5.57 -30.45
CA ASN A 5 -5.65 -6.61 -30.13
C ASN A 5 -5.91 -7.08 -28.69
N THR A 6 -6.79 -8.07 -28.52
CA THR A 6 -6.87 -8.89 -27.31
C THR A 6 -5.56 -9.66 -27.19
N THR A 7 -4.68 -9.18 -26.33
CA THR A 7 -3.48 -9.90 -25.90
C THR A 7 -3.91 -11.20 -25.24
N HIS A 8 -3.90 -12.29 -26.02
CA HIS A 8 -4.00 -13.63 -25.45
C HIS A 8 -2.81 -13.82 -24.53
N SER A 9 -3.02 -13.69 -23.23
CA SER A 9 -2.00 -13.96 -22.22
C SER A 9 -1.54 -15.43 -22.37
N GLU A 10 -0.34 -15.61 -22.93
CA GLU A 10 0.31 -16.93 -23.03
C GLU A 10 0.86 -17.40 -21.67
N CYS A 11 1.06 -16.48 -20.73
CA CYS A 11 1.56 -16.77 -19.39
C CYS A 11 0.43 -17.33 -18.49
N PRO A 12 0.66 -18.43 -17.74
CA PRO A 12 -0.31 -18.98 -16.80
C PRO A 12 -0.65 -17.99 -15.67
N PRO A 13 -1.95 -17.79 -15.33
CA PRO A 13 -2.32 -17.01 -14.16
C PRO A 13 -1.93 -17.73 -12.86
N LYS A 14 -1.62 -16.98 -11.80
CA LYS A 14 -1.37 -17.54 -10.46
C LYS A 14 -2.68 -17.84 -9.75
N CYS A 15 -2.72 -18.97 -9.03
CA CYS A 15 -3.86 -19.37 -8.22
C CYS A 15 -3.91 -18.56 -6.91
N ARG A 16 -5.07 -18.01 -6.56
CA ARG A 16 -5.25 -17.17 -5.35
C ARG A 16 -5.14 -17.93 -4.03
N CYS A 17 -5.21 -19.26 -4.04
CA CYS A 17 -4.98 -20.07 -2.85
C CYS A 17 -3.48 -20.28 -2.52
N GLY A 18 -2.56 -19.63 -3.25
CA GLY A 18 -1.12 -19.72 -3.01
C GLY A 18 -0.46 -20.98 -3.59
N ALA A 19 -1.20 -21.88 -4.24
CA ALA A 19 -0.66 -23.13 -4.78
C ALA A 19 0.25 -22.96 -6.02
N GLY A 20 0.46 -21.73 -6.49
CA GLY A 20 1.33 -21.41 -7.64
C GLY A 20 0.57 -21.20 -8.95
N GLU A 21 1.25 -21.42 -10.08
CA GLU A 21 0.70 -21.22 -11.42
C GLU A 21 -0.43 -22.21 -11.72
N MET A 22 -1.50 -21.72 -12.36
CA MET A 22 -2.63 -22.54 -12.77
C MET A 22 -2.27 -23.39 -13.99
N LYS A 23 -2.86 -24.59 -14.07
CA LYS A 23 -2.63 -25.55 -15.16
C LYS A 23 -3.66 -25.35 -16.27
N LEU A 24 -3.21 -25.40 -17.52
CA LEU A 24 -4.06 -25.27 -18.72
C LEU A 24 -4.69 -26.61 -19.09
N PHE A 25 -5.98 -26.60 -19.38
CA PHE A 25 -6.76 -27.75 -19.83
C PHE A 25 -7.59 -27.40 -21.06
N THR A 26 -8.02 -28.43 -21.78
CA THR A 26 -8.92 -28.34 -22.92
C THR A 26 -10.23 -29.03 -22.57
N SER A 27 -11.35 -28.32 -22.69
CA SER A 27 -12.68 -28.84 -22.45
C SER A 27 -13.06 -29.91 -23.48
N ARG A 28 -13.66 -30.99 -22.98
CA ARG A 28 -14.17 -32.13 -23.77
C ARG A 28 -15.70 -32.23 -23.70
N THR A 29 -16.37 -31.27 -23.07
CA THR A 29 -17.83 -31.24 -22.97
C THR A 29 -18.44 -30.92 -24.33
N GLN A 30 -19.62 -31.47 -24.62
CA GLN A 30 -20.34 -31.15 -25.87
C GLN A 30 -20.72 -29.67 -25.98
N LEU A 31 -20.95 -28.98 -24.86
CA LEU A 31 -21.35 -27.56 -24.84
C LEU A 31 -20.17 -26.62 -25.13
N ASN A 32 -18.97 -26.96 -24.66
CA ASN A 32 -17.76 -26.15 -24.81
C ASN A 32 -16.61 -26.99 -25.41
N PRO A 33 -16.76 -27.54 -26.63
CA PRO A 33 -15.75 -28.42 -27.19
C PRO A 33 -14.47 -27.61 -27.50
N HIS A 34 -13.32 -28.17 -27.16
CA HIS A 34 -11.99 -27.61 -27.45
C HIS A 34 -11.65 -26.25 -26.79
N ARG A 35 -12.57 -25.66 -26.02
CA ARG A 35 -12.32 -24.41 -25.29
C ARG A 35 -11.31 -24.64 -24.16
N LYS A 36 -10.31 -23.76 -24.03
CA LYS A 36 -9.24 -23.90 -23.04
C LYS A 36 -9.58 -23.19 -21.74
N PHE A 37 -9.21 -23.78 -20.61
CA PHE A 37 -9.42 -23.20 -19.27
C PHE A 37 -8.24 -23.47 -18.34
N TRP A 38 -8.04 -22.60 -17.37
CA TRP A 38 -7.06 -22.72 -16.30
C TRP A 38 -7.73 -23.34 -15.06
N LYS A 39 -7.01 -24.22 -14.36
CA LYS A 39 -7.42 -24.76 -13.05
C LYS A 39 -6.30 -24.65 -12.01
N CYS A 40 -6.69 -24.57 -10.74
CA CYS A 40 -5.78 -24.67 -9.60
C CYS A 40 -4.82 -25.87 -9.78
N PRO A 41 -3.50 -25.74 -9.52
CA PRO A 41 -2.56 -26.86 -9.69
C PRO A 41 -2.86 -28.06 -8.77
N ASN A 42 -3.47 -27.80 -7.61
CA ASN A 42 -3.90 -28.78 -6.60
C ASN A 42 -5.37 -29.18 -6.76
N TRP A 43 -5.97 -29.03 -7.95
CA TRP A 43 -7.39 -29.28 -8.18
C TRP A 43 -7.88 -30.71 -7.88
N LYS A 44 -6.96 -31.68 -7.76
CA LYS A 44 -7.25 -33.07 -7.39
C LYS A 44 -7.10 -33.36 -5.91
N ASP A 45 -6.45 -32.47 -5.17
CA ASP A 45 -6.16 -32.66 -3.76
C ASP A 45 -7.34 -32.12 -2.93
N GLU A 46 -7.55 -32.68 -1.74
CA GLU A 46 -8.58 -32.17 -0.81
C GLU A 46 -8.36 -30.70 -0.45
N ASN A 47 -7.12 -30.22 -0.53
CA ASN A 47 -6.73 -28.82 -0.29
C ASN A 47 -6.84 -27.91 -1.53
N GLY A 48 -7.37 -28.41 -2.66
CA GLY A 48 -7.57 -27.62 -3.87
C GLY A 48 -8.71 -26.61 -3.72
N CYS A 49 -8.46 -25.33 -4.03
CA CYS A 49 -9.48 -24.27 -3.91
C CYS A 49 -10.57 -24.28 -5.01
N GLY A 50 -10.56 -25.24 -5.93
CA GLY A 50 -11.57 -25.34 -7.00
C GLY A 50 -11.50 -24.25 -8.09
N ALA A 51 -10.51 -23.34 -8.07
CA ALA A 51 -10.41 -22.24 -9.02
C ALA A 51 -10.44 -22.71 -10.49
N PHE A 52 -11.25 -22.02 -11.31
CA PHE A 52 -11.50 -22.28 -12.72
C PHE A 52 -11.62 -20.96 -13.48
N LEU A 53 -10.97 -20.83 -14.65
CA LEU A 53 -11.03 -19.63 -15.47
C LEU A 53 -10.91 -19.98 -16.96
N TRP A 54 -11.80 -19.48 -17.80
CA TRP A 54 -11.68 -19.65 -19.26
C TRP A 54 -10.48 -18.87 -19.80
N LYS A 55 -9.65 -19.48 -20.66
CA LYS A 55 -8.39 -18.86 -21.16
C LYS A 55 -8.66 -17.55 -21.92
N ASP A 56 -9.75 -17.52 -22.67
CA ASP A 56 -10.22 -16.39 -23.47
C ASP A 56 -10.89 -15.27 -22.65
N GLU A 57 -11.21 -15.52 -21.38
CA GLU A 57 -11.78 -14.53 -20.47
C GLU A 57 -10.75 -13.98 -19.45
N VAL A 58 -9.49 -14.45 -19.50
CA VAL A 58 -8.43 -14.06 -18.55
C VAL A 58 -8.19 -12.55 -18.54
N ALA A 59 -8.20 -11.88 -19.70
CA ALA A 59 -7.97 -10.44 -19.76
C ALA A 59 -9.06 -9.65 -19.00
N HIS A 60 -10.31 -10.10 -19.08
CA HIS A 60 -11.42 -9.48 -18.34
C HIS A 60 -11.29 -9.72 -16.83
N TRP A 61 -10.83 -10.91 -16.43
CA TRP A 61 -10.53 -11.23 -15.03
C TRP A 61 -9.38 -10.38 -14.48
N GLN A 62 -8.28 -10.26 -15.23
CA GLN A 62 -7.11 -9.47 -14.84
C GLN A 62 -7.43 -7.97 -14.73
N LEU A 63 -8.26 -7.44 -15.63
CA LEU A 63 -8.74 -6.06 -15.55
C LEU A 63 -9.64 -5.84 -14.32
N ALA A 64 -10.54 -6.77 -14.02
CA ALA A 64 -11.38 -6.71 -12.83
C ALA A 64 -10.56 -6.76 -11.52
N GLU A 65 -9.54 -7.62 -11.46
CA GLU A 65 -8.63 -7.72 -10.31
C GLU A 65 -7.78 -6.45 -10.16
N ALA A 66 -7.23 -5.93 -11.28
CA ALA A 66 -6.48 -4.68 -11.29
C ALA A 66 -7.34 -3.50 -10.80
N ASN A 67 -8.60 -3.42 -11.24
CA ASN A 67 -9.55 -2.39 -10.81
C ASN A 67 -9.95 -2.52 -9.33
N SER A 68 -9.97 -3.73 -8.77
CA SER A 68 -10.19 -3.93 -7.33
C SER A 68 -8.97 -3.50 -6.51
N MET A 69 -7.76 -3.77 -7.02
CA MET A 69 -6.51 -3.32 -6.40
C MET A 69 -6.31 -1.81 -6.46
N THR A 70 -6.81 -1.12 -7.48
CA THR A 70 -6.74 0.35 -7.57
C THR A 70 -7.61 1.02 -6.51
N CYS A 71 -8.81 0.48 -6.22
CA CYS A 71 -9.68 1.02 -5.16
C CYS A 71 -9.04 0.91 -3.76
N GLU A 72 -8.45 -0.23 -3.42
CA GLU A 72 -7.75 -0.40 -2.14
C GLU A 72 -6.51 0.49 -2.03
N ARG A 73 -5.77 0.64 -3.14
CA ARG A 73 -4.64 1.58 -3.23
C ARG A 73 -5.07 3.03 -3.04
N GLU A 74 -6.15 3.47 -3.69
CA GLU A 74 -6.68 4.83 -3.56
C GLU A 74 -7.10 5.14 -2.12
N ASN A 75 -7.77 4.19 -1.46
CA ASN A 75 -8.11 4.32 -0.05
C ASN A 75 -6.87 4.43 0.85
N LEU A 76 -5.83 3.63 0.59
CA LEU A 76 -4.58 3.68 1.34
C LEU A 76 -3.84 5.02 1.12
N VAL A 77 -3.81 5.53 -0.11
CA VAL A 77 -3.23 6.84 -0.43
C VAL A 77 -3.92 7.95 0.35
N ALA A 78 -5.26 7.95 0.40
CA ALA A 78 -6.01 8.93 1.18
C ALA A 78 -5.69 8.88 2.69
N VAL A 79 -5.45 7.68 3.24
CA VAL A 79 -5.02 7.53 4.64
C VAL A 79 -3.61 8.08 4.84
N VAL A 80 -2.69 7.82 3.92
CA VAL A 80 -1.31 8.33 3.99
C VAL A 80 -1.27 9.85 3.94
N GLU A 81 -1.99 10.48 3.00
CA GLU A 81 -2.08 11.94 2.89
C GLU A 81 -2.64 12.57 4.18
N LYS A 82 -3.64 11.91 4.79
CA LYS A 82 -4.20 12.34 6.07
C LYS A 82 -3.21 12.20 7.22
N LEU A 83 -2.39 11.15 7.24
CA LEU A 83 -1.33 10.97 8.24
C LEU A 83 -0.21 11.99 8.07
N GLU A 84 0.21 12.27 6.84
CA GLU A 84 1.24 13.26 6.54
C GLU A 84 0.81 14.67 6.94
N SER A 85 -0.45 15.05 6.66
CA SER A 85 -0.99 16.34 7.08
C SER A 85 -1.07 16.47 8.61
N ALA A 86 -1.51 15.42 9.31
CA ALA A 86 -1.52 15.40 10.78
C ALA A 86 -0.11 15.52 11.36
N LEU A 87 0.87 14.80 10.79
CA LEU A 87 2.27 14.85 11.21
C LEU A 87 2.86 16.26 11.04
N CYS A 88 2.53 16.95 9.95
CA CYS A 88 2.96 18.33 9.72
C CYS A 88 2.48 19.26 10.85
N VAL A 89 1.22 19.11 11.29
CA VAL A 89 0.68 19.89 12.42
C VAL A 89 1.44 19.60 13.71
N PHE A 90 1.74 18.32 14.02
CA PHE A 90 2.51 17.97 15.22
C PHE A 90 3.92 18.57 15.21
N ILE A 91 4.60 18.52 14.07
CA ILE A 91 5.93 19.10 13.90
C ILE A 91 5.89 20.62 14.14
N GLU A 92 4.88 21.33 13.62
CA GLU A 92 4.74 22.77 13.84
C GLU A 92 4.48 23.11 15.31
N VAL A 93 3.62 22.35 15.99
CA VAL A 93 3.39 22.52 17.44
C VAL A 93 4.67 22.31 18.23
N GLU A 94 5.46 21.30 17.88
CA GLU A 94 6.74 21.03 18.53
C GLU A 94 7.77 22.14 18.29
N LYS A 95 7.85 22.69 17.08
CA LYS A 95 8.69 23.86 16.78
C LYS A 95 8.32 25.05 17.66
N ILE A 96 7.02 25.36 17.79
CA ILE A 96 6.53 26.46 18.63
C ILE A 96 6.90 26.22 20.10
N ARG A 97 6.67 25.01 20.61
CA ARG A 97 7.07 24.62 21.97
C ARG A 97 8.56 24.82 22.19
N ASN A 98 9.39 24.35 21.26
CA ASN A 98 10.85 24.45 21.38
C ASN A 98 11.35 25.91 21.31
N ALA A 99 10.71 26.75 20.48
CA ALA A 99 11.01 28.18 20.44
C ALA A 99 10.67 28.87 21.77
N TYR A 100 9.54 28.51 22.39
CA TYR A 100 9.13 29.03 23.69
C TYR A 100 10.08 28.59 24.81
N LEU A 101 10.43 27.30 24.85
CA LEU A 101 11.40 26.76 25.82
C LEU A 101 12.77 27.44 25.70
N ARG A 102 13.24 27.70 24.48
CA ARG A 102 14.50 28.42 24.25
C ARG A 102 14.45 29.83 24.83
N LYS A 103 13.34 30.56 24.66
CA LYS A 103 13.15 31.89 25.24
C LYS A 103 13.18 31.87 26.77
N ILE A 104 12.50 30.90 27.39
CA ILE A 104 12.53 30.72 28.85
C ILE A 104 13.97 30.45 29.31
N TYR A 105 14.66 29.52 28.67
CA TYR A 105 16.02 29.15 29.05
C TYR A 105 16.98 30.33 28.95
N HIS A 106 16.87 31.13 27.89
CA HIS A 106 17.64 32.37 27.75
C HIS A 106 17.32 33.37 28.86
N ALA A 107 16.05 33.56 29.21
CA ALA A 107 15.65 34.47 30.30
C ALA A 107 16.22 34.02 31.66
N ILE A 108 16.20 32.71 31.94
CA ILE A 108 16.79 32.14 33.16
C ILE A 108 18.30 32.39 33.19
N ILE A 109 19.02 32.12 32.09
CA ILE A 109 20.47 32.40 32.02
C ILE A 109 20.76 33.87 32.31
N VAL A 110 20.05 34.78 31.65
CA VAL A 110 20.25 36.22 31.84
C VAL A 110 19.99 36.62 33.29
N ALA A 111 18.92 36.12 33.91
CA ALA A 111 18.61 36.38 35.32
C ALA A 111 19.73 35.87 36.24
N CYS A 112 20.21 34.64 36.03
CA CYS A 112 21.32 34.08 36.79
C CYS A 112 22.61 34.91 36.62
N CYS A 113 22.93 35.33 35.39
CA CYS A 113 24.09 36.19 35.13
C CYS A 113 23.97 37.53 35.89
N ILE A 114 22.82 38.18 35.87
CA ILE A 114 22.58 39.43 36.60
C ILE A 114 22.81 39.22 38.10
N VAL A 115 22.24 38.15 38.67
CA VAL A 115 22.40 37.82 40.10
C VAL A 115 23.88 37.62 40.44
N ILE A 116 24.61 36.83 39.63
CA ILE A 116 26.05 36.60 39.82
C ILE A 116 26.82 37.92 39.78
N LEU A 117 26.56 38.79 38.80
CA LEU A 117 27.23 40.09 38.70
C LEU A 117 26.96 40.95 39.95
N VAL A 118 25.71 41.05 40.40
CA VAL A 118 25.37 41.78 41.63
C VAL A 118 26.14 41.26 42.85
N PHE A 119 26.24 39.93 43.00
CA PHE A 119 27.01 39.32 44.09
C PHE A 119 28.51 39.62 44.02
N LEU A 120 29.09 39.61 42.82
CA LEU A 120 30.51 39.91 42.62
C LEU A 120 30.81 41.39 42.92
N PHE A 121 29.97 42.31 42.48
CA PHE A 121 30.17 43.76 42.69
C PHE A 121 29.81 44.23 44.10
N SER A 122 28.95 43.51 44.83
CA SER A 122 28.61 43.86 46.23
C SER A 122 29.72 43.45 47.23
N LYS A 123 30.74 42.73 46.78
CA LYS A 123 31.88 42.25 47.59
C LYS A 123 33.22 42.91 47.24
N ALA A 124 33.23 43.81 46.25
CA ALA A 124 34.38 44.62 45.86
C ALA A 124 34.32 46.00 46.54
#